data_AF-A0A0L7L168-F1
#
_entry.id   AF-A0A0L7L168-F1
#
_cell.length_a   1.000
_cell.length_b   1.000
_cell.length_c   1.000
_cell.angle_alpha   90.00
_cell.angle_beta   90.00
_cell.angle_gamma   90.00
#
_symmetry.space_group_name_H-M   'P 1'
#
loop_
_entity.id
_entity.type
_entity.pdbx_description
1 polymer ?
#
loop_
_entity_poly.entity_id
_entity_poly.type
_entity_poly.pdbx_seq_one_letter_code
_entity_poly.pdbx_strand_id
1 'polypeptide(L)'
;MSSQQEGPRTRRSLKTLQHTSSDRENLVGRPCKSLKHQLTQDTSIGEITPDVKRKNISSKETQASVENKITVEDLTNPNGASEKYWEILAGKRQVALQDALDENEKLRKIIDDLKEENTMVKQMLDEANSFVEVIKVLM
;
A
#
# COMPACT_ATOMS: atom_id res chain seq x y z
N MET A 1 -8.80 -51.16 -38.48
CA MET A 1 -7.49 -51.01 -37.83
C MET A 1 -7.10 -49.55 -37.89
N SER A 2 -7.05 -48.90 -36.73
CA SER A 2 -6.57 -47.52 -36.57
C SER A 2 -5.05 -47.51 -36.54
N SER A 3 -4.43 -46.48 -37.11
CA SER A 3 -3.08 -46.05 -36.72
C SER A 3 -2.90 -44.57 -37.09
N GLN A 4 -3.20 -43.74 -36.10
CA GLN A 4 -2.81 -42.34 -36.01
C GLN A 4 -1.43 -42.34 -35.35
N GLN A 5 -0.40 -41.81 -36.02
CA GLN A 5 0.97 -41.81 -35.52
C GLN A 5 1.37 -40.37 -35.17
N GLU A 6 1.29 -40.01 -33.89
CA GLU A 6 1.89 -38.78 -33.35
C GLU A 6 3.32 -39.08 -32.85
N GLY A 7 4.29 -38.34 -33.38
CA GLY A 7 5.70 -38.32 -32.94
C GLY A 7 5.98 -37.30 -31.82
N PRO A 8 7.21 -37.27 -31.26
CA PRO A 8 7.45 -37.30 -29.82
C PRO A 8 7.35 -35.95 -29.09
N ARG A 9 6.68 -35.96 -27.93
CA ARG A 9 6.60 -34.83 -26.98
C ARG A 9 7.96 -34.55 -26.36
N THR A 10 8.62 -33.50 -26.82
CA THR A 10 9.88 -32.99 -26.26
C THR A 10 9.66 -32.41 -24.86
N ARG A 11 10.62 -32.64 -23.95
CA ARG A 11 10.59 -32.16 -22.56
C ARG A 11 10.46 -30.63 -22.51
N ARG A 12 9.55 -30.12 -21.66
CA ARG A 12 9.38 -28.67 -21.44
C ARG A 12 10.49 -28.14 -20.54
N SER A 13 11.22 -27.12 -20.99
CA SER A 13 12.15 -26.35 -20.15
C SER A 13 11.37 -25.32 -19.30
N LEU A 14 11.92 -24.97 -18.14
CA LEU A 14 11.35 -23.91 -17.28
C LEU A 14 11.28 -22.58 -18.03
N LYS A 15 10.20 -21.83 -17.81
CA LYS A 15 9.97 -20.53 -18.44
C LYS A 15 10.75 -19.47 -17.68
N THR A 16 11.69 -18.82 -18.36
CA THR A 16 12.39 -17.65 -17.82
C THR A 16 11.39 -16.52 -17.61
N LEU A 17 11.16 -16.10 -16.36
CA LEU A 17 10.21 -15.03 -16.04
C LEU A 17 10.78 -13.62 -16.29
N GLN A 18 12.10 -13.47 -16.37
CA GLN A 18 12.77 -12.19 -16.58
C GLN A 18 13.91 -12.33 -17.60
N HIS A 19 13.64 -12.02 -18.86
CA HIS A 19 14.56 -12.23 -19.98
C HIS A 19 15.68 -11.20 -20.12
N THR A 20 15.61 -10.08 -19.42
CA THR A 20 16.54 -8.93 -19.58
C THR A 20 17.39 -8.63 -18.35
N SER A 21 17.36 -9.48 -17.31
CA SER A 21 18.18 -9.30 -16.11
C SER A 21 19.60 -9.84 -16.32
N SER A 22 20.34 -9.25 -17.27
CA SER A 22 21.79 -9.42 -17.37
C SER A 22 22.56 -8.42 -16.51
N ASP A 23 21.85 -7.47 -15.93
CA ASP A 23 22.39 -6.25 -15.37
C ASP A 23 22.11 -6.18 -13.86
N ARG A 24 23.18 -6.02 -13.09
CA ARG A 24 23.14 -5.99 -11.62
C ARG A 24 22.76 -4.62 -11.08
N GLU A 25 22.55 -3.60 -11.93
CA GLU A 25 22.28 -2.24 -11.50
C GLU A 25 20.77 -1.94 -11.33
N ASN A 26 19.89 -2.84 -11.77
CA ASN A 26 18.43 -2.63 -11.75
C ASN A 26 17.66 -3.51 -10.73
N LEU A 27 18.22 -3.69 -9.52
CA LEU A 27 17.46 -4.13 -8.34
C LEU A 27 16.81 -2.94 -7.59
N VAL A 28 16.44 -1.86 -8.29
CA VAL A 28 15.72 -0.73 -7.70
C VAL A 28 14.22 -0.95 -7.81
N GLY A 29 13.68 -1.68 -6.83
CA GLY A 29 12.27 -2.02 -6.72
C GLY A 29 11.70 -1.87 -5.32
N ARG A 30 12.15 -0.88 -4.53
CA ARG A 30 11.33 -0.28 -3.46
C ARG A 30 11.60 1.23 -3.38
N PRO A 31 10.56 2.08 -3.25
CA PRO A 31 10.72 3.52 -3.09
C PRO A 31 11.18 3.83 -1.65
N CYS A 32 12.37 4.42 -1.51
CA CYS A 32 12.77 5.04 -0.25
C CYS A 32 12.03 6.37 -0.08
N LYS A 33 10.93 6.31 0.68
CA LYS A 33 10.32 7.35 1.53
C LYS A 33 10.64 8.81 1.15
N SER A 34 9.64 9.53 0.64
CA SER A 34 9.60 10.98 0.63
C SER A 34 9.60 11.57 2.06
N LEU A 35 10.26 12.73 2.23
CA LEU A 35 10.27 13.63 3.40
C LEU A 35 10.91 13.03 4.67
N LYS A 36 11.93 13.60 5.30
CA LYS A 36 12.20 14.98 5.73
C LYS A 36 13.75 15.09 5.82
N HIS A 37 14.44 16.09 5.28
CA HIS A 37 14.73 17.34 5.97
C HIS A 37 15.60 18.19 5.00
N GLN A 38 14.98 19.01 4.15
CA GLN A 38 15.69 20.17 3.61
C GLN A 38 15.43 21.32 4.57
N LEU A 39 16.26 21.45 5.60
CA LEU A 39 16.49 22.72 6.26
C LEU A 39 17.77 22.70 7.11
N THR A 40 18.57 23.75 6.88
CA THR A 40 19.55 24.41 7.78
C THR A 40 20.94 23.79 8.03
N GLN A 41 21.92 24.38 7.32
CA GLN A 41 23.13 25.08 7.81
C GLN A 41 24.07 24.43 8.85
N ASP A 42 25.34 24.36 8.42
CA ASP A 42 26.59 24.66 9.14
C ASP A 42 26.69 24.36 10.65
N THR A 43 27.64 23.48 11.02
CA THR A 43 28.84 23.81 11.80
C THR A 43 29.73 22.57 11.97
N SER A 44 31.03 22.82 11.99
CA SER A 44 32.18 21.93 12.12
C SER A 44 32.32 21.22 13.48
N ILE A 45 33.25 20.25 13.48
CA ILE A 45 33.97 19.64 14.62
C ILE A 45 33.28 18.43 15.29
N GLY A 46 34.04 17.33 15.42
CA GLY A 46 33.90 16.44 16.57
C GLY A 46 33.84 14.95 16.25
N GLU A 47 35.00 14.34 16.12
CA GLU A 47 35.32 12.96 16.51
C GLU A 47 34.48 12.47 17.71
N ILE A 48 33.84 11.30 17.59
CA ILE A 48 33.61 10.30 18.66
C ILE A 48 33.11 9.01 17.99
N THR A 49 33.94 7.98 18.03
CA THR A 49 33.56 6.57 17.83
C THR A 49 32.66 6.08 18.96
N PRO A 50 31.61 5.30 18.67
CA PRO A 50 31.17 4.29 19.62
C PRO A 50 31.11 2.89 18.99
N ASP A 51 31.89 1.98 19.59
CA ASP A 51 31.86 0.54 19.40
C ASP A 51 30.42 -0.01 19.42
N VAL A 52 29.93 -0.43 18.25
CA VAL A 52 28.66 -1.16 18.14
C VAL A 52 28.95 -2.65 18.35
N LYS A 53 28.80 -3.09 19.61
CA LYS A 53 28.67 -4.51 19.96
C LYS A 53 27.58 -5.14 19.10
N ARG A 54 28.00 -5.99 18.14
CA ARG A 54 27.11 -6.81 17.31
C ARG A 54 26.31 -7.76 18.21
N LYS A 55 25.06 -7.39 18.53
CA LYS A 55 24.08 -8.33 19.08
C LYS A 55 23.80 -9.38 18.00
N ASN A 56 24.16 -10.62 18.31
CA ASN A 56 23.80 -11.79 17.53
C ASN A 56 22.26 -11.88 17.46
N ILE A 57 21.68 -11.42 16.36
CA ILE A 57 20.30 -11.69 16.00
C ILE A 57 20.27 -13.15 15.56
N SER A 58 19.98 -14.01 16.55
CA SER A 58 19.48 -15.35 16.28
C SER A 58 18.25 -15.18 15.39
N SER A 59 18.42 -15.55 14.13
CA SER A 59 17.36 -15.48 13.13
C SER A 59 16.35 -16.55 13.49
N LYS A 60 15.33 -16.17 14.26
CA LYS A 60 14.17 -17.02 14.48
C LYS A 60 13.44 -17.10 13.15
N GLU A 61 13.77 -18.13 12.38
CA GLU A 61 13.10 -18.51 11.15
C GLU A 61 11.62 -18.59 11.43
N THR A 62 10.91 -17.52 11.07
CA THR A 62 9.47 -17.47 11.15
C THR A 62 9.00 -18.40 10.05
N GLN A 63 8.55 -19.59 10.43
CA GLN A 63 7.92 -20.55 9.53
C GLN A 63 6.69 -19.86 8.93
N ALA A 64 6.86 -19.22 7.78
CA ALA A 64 5.75 -18.67 7.02
C ALA A 64 4.90 -19.85 6.59
N SER A 65 3.67 -19.94 7.12
CA SER A 65 2.70 -20.97 6.73
C SER A 65 2.67 -21.07 5.20
N VAL A 66 3.16 -22.20 4.68
CA VAL A 66 3.25 -22.48 3.24
C VAL A 66 1.83 -22.70 2.67
N GLU A 67 0.85 -22.85 3.55
CA GLU A 67 -0.52 -23.18 3.21
C GLU A 67 -1.27 -22.05 2.51
N ASN A 68 -0.82 -20.79 2.61
CA ASN A 68 -1.46 -19.64 1.94
C ASN A 68 -0.64 -19.03 0.79
N LYS A 69 0.26 -19.81 0.18
CA LYS A 69 1.10 -19.33 -0.93
C LYS A 69 0.44 -19.61 -2.29
N ILE A 70 0.35 -18.55 -3.10
CA ILE A 70 0.01 -18.64 -4.53
C ILE A 70 1.20 -19.28 -5.24
N THR A 71 0.95 -20.30 -6.05
CA THR A 71 1.98 -21.05 -6.77
C THR A 71 2.30 -20.43 -8.12
N VAL A 72 3.40 -20.84 -8.76
CA VAL A 72 3.75 -20.34 -10.11
C VAL A 72 2.74 -20.83 -11.14
N GLU A 73 2.24 -22.05 -10.93
CA GLU A 73 1.20 -22.68 -11.74
C GLU A 73 -0.09 -21.87 -11.71
N ASP A 74 -0.50 -21.34 -10.55
CA ASP A 74 -1.68 -20.45 -10.44
C ASP A 74 -1.58 -19.20 -11.31
N LEU A 75 -0.35 -18.72 -11.55
CA LEU A 75 -0.10 -17.49 -12.31
C LEU A 75 0.21 -17.74 -13.79
N THR A 76 0.53 -18.97 -14.18
CA THR A 76 1.10 -19.28 -15.51
C THR A 76 0.37 -20.40 -16.26
N ASN A 77 -0.55 -21.13 -15.61
CA ASN A 77 -1.29 -22.21 -16.24
C ASN A 77 -2.28 -21.66 -17.30
N PRO A 78 -2.18 -22.11 -18.57
CA PRO A 78 -3.10 -21.67 -19.63
C PRO A 78 -4.55 -22.14 -19.42
N ASN A 79 -4.76 -23.17 -18.60
CA ASN A 79 -6.08 -23.68 -18.27
C ASN A 79 -6.74 -22.93 -17.10
N GLY A 80 -6.06 -21.92 -16.53
CA GLY A 80 -6.55 -21.11 -15.41
C GLY A 80 -5.88 -21.41 -14.08
N ALA A 81 -6.10 -20.50 -13.12
CA ALA A 81 -5.60 -20.60 -11.75
C ALA A 81 -6.37 -21.65 -10.94
N SER A 82 -5.74 -22.21 -9.88
CA SER A 82 -6.43 -23.14 -8.99
C SER A 82 -7.52 -22.47 -8.15
N GLU A 83 -8.42 -23.27 -7.58
CA GLU A 83 -9.44 -22.81 -6.63
C GLU A 83 -8.83 -22.05 -5.44
N LYS A 84 -7.69 -22.55 -4.94
CA LYS A 84 -6.97 -21.95 -3.82
C LYS A 84 -6.50 -20.52 -4.09
N TYR A 85 -6.12 -20.21 -5.33
CA TYR A 85 -5.79 -18.85 -5.73
C TYR A 85 -6.99 -17.91 -5.55
N TRP A 86 -8.17 -18.35 -5.99
CA TRP A 86 -9.40 -17.57 -5.89
C TRP A 86 -9.87 -17.38 -4.46
N GLU A 87 -9.72 -18.40 -3.61
CA GLU A 87 -9.99 -18.31 -2.18
C GLU A 87 -9.10 -17.25 -1.50
N ILE A 88 -7.78 -17.29 -1.74
CA ILE A 88 -6.85 -16.29 -1.21
C ILE A 88 -7.18 -14.89 -1.74
N LEU A 89 -7.52 -14.77 -3.02
CA LEU A 89 -7.86 -13.49 -3.64
C LEU A 89 -9.17 -12.93 -3.07
N ALA A 90 -10.18 -13.77 -2.87
CA ALA A 90 -11.45 -13.39 -2.27
C ALA A 90 -11.24 -12.89 -0.83
N GLY A 91 -10.46 -13.61 -0.02
CA GLY A 91 -10.12 -13.18 1.35
C GLY A 91 -9.39 -11.82 1.37
N LYS A 92 -8.40 -11.62 0.49
CA LYS A 92 -7.71 -10.32 0.38
C LYS A 92 -8.64 -9.18 -0.03
N ARG A 93 -9.54 -9.44 -0.97
CA ARG A 93 -10.54 -8.46 -1.43
C ARG A 93 -11.56 -8.15 -0.35
N GLN A 94 -11.95 -9.13 0.45
CA GLN A 94 -12.86 -8.93 1.58
C GLN A 94 -12.24 -7.99 2.62
N VAL A 95 -10.98 -8.21 3.00
CA VAL A 95 -10.28 -7.32 3.95
C VAL A 95 -10.18 -5.91 3.37
N ALA A 96 -9.72 -5.77 2.12
CA ALA A 96 -9.62 -4.45 1.48
C ALA A 96 -10.98 -3.74 1.35
N LEU A 97 -12.06 -4.49 1.13
CA LEU A 97 -13.41 -3.95 1.11
C LEU A 97 -13.84 -3.47 2.50
N GLN A 98 -13.58 -4.25 3.54
CA GLN A 98 -13.90 -3.86 4.91
C GLN A 98 -13.15 -2.58 5.31
N ASP A 99 -11.85 -2.51 5.02
CA ASP A 99 -11.04 -1.32 5.28
C ASP A 99 -11.62 -0.08 4.57
N ALA A 100 -12.04 -0.23 3.31
CA ALA A 100 -12.66 0.84 2.54
C ALA A 100 -14.02 1.27 3.07
N LEU A 101 -14.83 0.34 3.58
CA LEU A 101 -16.12 0.64 4.21
C LEU A 101 -15.93 1.40 5.54
N ASP A 102 -15.00 0.94 6.37
CA ASP A 102 -14.66 1.59 7.64
C ASP A 102 -14.13 3.02 7.43
N GLU A 103 -13.30 3.23 6.40
CA GLU A 103 -12.85 4.56 6.01
C GLU A 103 -14.00 5.43 5.49
N ASN A 104 -14.90 4.87 4.67
CA ASN A 104 -16.06 5.60 4.17
C ASN A 104 -16.97 6.09 5.30
N GLU A 105 -17.24 5.24 6.30
CA GLU A 105 -18.02 5.60 7.48
C GLU A 105 -17.37 6.74 8.26
N LYS A 106 -16.05 6.66 8.50
CA LYS A 106 -15.29 7.72 9.17
C LYS A 106 -15.37 9.04 8.41
N LEU A 107 -15.18 9.00 7.09
CA LEU A 107 -15.24 10.20 6.25
C LEU A 107 -16.64 10.83 6.24
N ARG A 108 -17.70 10.02 6.23
CA ARG A 108 -19.08 10.53 6.35
C ARG A 108 -19.29 11.29 7.65
N LYS A 109 -18.85 10.70 8.77
CA LYS A 109 -18.93 11.37 10.07
C LYS A 109 -18.19 12.70 10.09
N ILE A 110 -16.96 12.73 9.58
CA ILE A 110 -16.16 13.97 9.47
C ILE A 110 -16.89 15.03 8.62
N ILE A 111 -17.48 14.62 7.50
CA ILE A 111 -18.25 15.53 6.64
C ILE A 111 -19.45 16.11 7.37
N ASP A 112 -20.18 15.28 8.12
CA ASP A 112 -21.36 15.73 8.87
C ASP A 112 -20.96 16.70 10.00
N ASP A 113 -19.92 16.37 10.78
CA ASP A 113 -19.37 17.24 11.82
C ASP A 113 -18.93 18.60 11.23
N LEU A 114 -18.20 18.59 10.10
CA LEU A 114 -17.74 19.82 9.44
C LEU A 114 -18.90 20.64 8.85
N LYS A 115 -19.97 20.00 8.38
CA LYS A 115 -21.15 20.71 7.87
C LYS A 115 -21.90 21.40 8.99
N GLU A 116 -22.02 20.75 10.15
CA GLU A 116 -22.63 21.33 11.34
C GLU A 116 -21.83 22.55 11.81
N GLU A 117 -20.51 22.40 11.95
CA GLU A 117 -19.62 23.51 12.32
C GLU A 117 -19.71 24.68 11.33
N ASN A 118 -19.67 24.38 10.02
CA ASN A 118 -19.79 25.42 8.99
C ASN A 118 -21.12 26.17 9.09
N THR A 119 -22.21 25.46 9.39
CA THR A 119 -23.54 26.06 9.56
C THR A 119 -23.56 26.98 10.78
N MET A 120 -23.01 26.53 11.91
CA MET A 120 -22.91 27.34 13.13
C MET A 120 -22.09 28.61 12.90
N VAL A 121 -20.92 28.50 12.27
CA VAL A 121 -20.05 29.65 11.98
C VAL A 121 -20.73 30.66 11.05
N LYS A 122 -21.49 30.18 10.05
CA LYS A 122 -22.27 31.06 9.17
C LYS A 122 -23.36 31.81 9.92
N GLN A 123 -24.08 31.13 10.81
CA GLN A 123 -25.10 31.78 11.65
C GLN A 123 -24.48 32.88 12.52
N MET A 124 -23.34 32.59 13.18
CA MET A 124 -22.63 33.61 13.98
C MET A 124 -22.16 34.79 13.13
N LEU A 125 -21.73 34.55 11.88
CA LEU A 125 -21.34 35.60 10.96
C LEU A 125 -22.54 36.47 10.55
N ASP A 126 -23.68 35.86 10.27
CA ASP A 126 -24.91 36.58 9.91
C ASP A 126 -25.42 37.43 11.08
N GLU A 127 -25.37 36.91 12.31
CA GLU A 127 -25.68 37.66 13.54
C GLU A 127 -24.73 38.86 13.73
N ALA A 128 -23.42 38.65 13.56
CA ALA A 128 -22.43 39.72 13.66
C ALA A 128 -22.64 40.80 12.60
N ASN A 129 -22.95 40.41 11.36
CA ASN A 129 -23.27 41.35 10.28
C ASN A 129 -24.54 42.14 10.59
N SER A 130 -25.58 41.49 11.11
CA SER A 130 -26.80 42.14 11.57
C SER A 130 -26.49 43.19 12.66
N PHE A 131 -25.63 42.89 13.64
CA PHE A 131 -25.22 43.87 14.64
C PHE A 131 -24.47 45.05 14.02
N VAL A 132 -23.56 44.80 13.07
CA VAL A 132 -22.85 45.86 12.35
C VAL A 132 -23.82 46.76 11.59
N GLU A 133 -24.85 46.20 10.94
CA GLU A 133 -25.87 46.98 10.23
C GLU A 133 -26.68 47.87 11.18
N VAL A 134 -27.13 47.34 12.32
CA VAL A 134 -27.84 48.13 13.33
C VAL A 134 -26.98 49.30 13.82
N ILE A 135 -25.70 49.08 14.09
CA ILE A 135 -24.78 50.14 14.52
C ILE A 135 -24.61 51.20 13.42
N LYS A 136 -24.48 50.79 12.15
CA LYS A 136 -24.36 51.72 11.01
C LYS A 136 -25.60 52.60 10.81
N VAL A 137 -26.79 52.13 11.21
CA VAL A 137 -28.03 52.93 11.14
C VAL A 137 -28.13 53.92 12.31
N LEU A 138 -27.53 53.60 13.46
CA LEU A 138 -27.58 54.43 14.67
C LEU A 138 -26.49 55.51 14.73
N MET A 139 -25.40 55.37 13.96
CA MET A 139 -24.37 56.42 13.77
C MET A 139 -24.66 57.26 12.53
#